data_AF-A0A6V7QD67-F1
#
_entry.id   AF-A0A6V7QD67-F1
#
_cell.length_a   1.000
_cell.length_b   1.000
_cell.length_c   1.000
_cell.angle_alpha   90.00
_cell.angle_beta   90.00
_cell.angle_gamma   90.00
#
_symmetry.space_group_name_H-M   'P 1'
#
loop_
_entity.id
_entity.type
_entity.pdbx_description
1 polymer ?
#
loop_
_entity_poly.entity_id
_entity_poly.type
_entity_poly.pdbx_seq_one_letter_code
_entity_poly.pdbx_strand_id
1 'polypeptide(L)'
;MASYTDREVPKQTLKLWRTQSPRHFYGGEWDHNGSCLFDEPPKDNELDSWFDPRNRGVNKEAREVNTLIQSALIGTDIQLFNLTYLSEFRADAHPAIWLGKKDAVAIWGQDCMHWCLPGLPDTWVDILVARIMHYFQKGKHRKN
;
A
#
# COMPACT_ATOMS: atom_id res chain seq x y z
N MET A 1 14.74 6.82 -10.10
CA MET A 1 14.71 6.88 -8.62
C MET A 1 15.51 5.75 -7.99
N ALA A 2 15.12 4.47 -8.11
CA ALA A 2 15.83 3.34 -7.51
C ALA A 2 17.35 3.32 -7.80
N SER A 3 17.76 3.41 -9.08
CA SER A 3 19.18 3.46 -9.47
C SER A 3 19.94 4.66 -8.86
N TYR A 4 19.29 5.82 -8.73
CA TYR A 4 19.90 6.99 -8.08
C TYR A 4 20.08 6.74 -6.58
N THR A 5 19.04 6.22 -5.90
CA THR A 5 19.10 5.88 -4.48
C THR A 5 20.18 4.82 -4.20
N ASP A 6 20.28 3.79 -5.03
CA ASP A 6 21.28 2.73 -4.90
C ASP A 6 22.72 3.29 -5.02
N ARG A 7 22.94 4.24 -5.93
CA ARG A 7 24.25 4.85 -6.18
C ARG A 7 24.66 5.90 -5.13
N GLU A 8 23.73 6.78 -4.76
CA GLU A 8 24.07 7.98 -3.97
C GLU A 8 23.92 7.76 -2.45
N VAL A 9 23.04 6.85 -2.02
CA VAL A 9 22.82 6.61 -0.59
C VAL A 9 23.84 5.60 -0.07
N PRO A 10 24.54 5.89 1.05
CA PRO A 10 25.59 5.02 1.57
C PRO A 10 25.13 3.57 1.79
N LYS A 11 26.00 2.61 1.48
CA LYS A 11 25.71 1.16 1.57
C LYS A 11 25.40 0.69 2.99
N GLN A 12 25.87 1.41 4.01
CA GLN A 12 25.57 1.13 5.41
C GLN A 12 24.17 1.59 5.85
N THR A 13 23.47 2.35 5.01
CA THR A 13 22.13 2.84 5.29
C THR A 13 21.10 1.77 4.97
N LEU A 14 20.17 1.52 5.90
CA LEU A 14 18.99 0.70 5.62
C LEU A 14 18.10 1.44 4.60
N LYS A 15 17.98 0.87 3.40
CA LYS A 15 17.12 1.38 2.33
C LYS A 15 15.89 0.51 2.22
N LEU A 16 14.71 1.12 2.33
CA LEU A 16 13.42 0.47 2.19
C LEU A 16 12.65 1.14 1.06
N TRP A 17 12.03 0.34 0.19
CA TRP A 17 11.08 0.83 -0.80
C TRP A 17 9.69 0.28 -0.48
N ARG A 18 8.79 1.16 -0.06
CA ARG A 18 7.40 0.79 0.24
C ARG A 18 6.64 0.50 -1.06
N THR A 19 5.87 -0.59 -1.07
CA THR A 19 4.96 -0.89 -2.18
C THR A 19 3.78 0.09 -2.25
N GLN A 20 3.16 0.21 -3.42
CA GLN A 20 2.00 1.06 -3.66
C GLN A 20 0.81 0.65 -2.78
N SER A 21 0.14 1.63 -2.19
CA SER A 21 -1.10 1.43 -1.44
C SER A 21 -2.24 1.03 -2.38
N PRO A 22 -3.05 0.01 -2.05
CA PRO A 22 -4.25 -0.31 -2.82
C PRO A 22 -5.33 0.76 -2.62
N ARG A 23 -6.23 0.84 -3.61
CA ARG A 23 -7.52 1.54 -3.57
C ARG A 23 -8.64 0.49 -3.52
N HIS A 24 -9.82 0.84 -3.00
CA HIS A 24 -10.93 -0.12 -2.79
C HIS A 24 -12.25 0.33 -3.43
N PHE A 25 -12.24 0.65 -4.71
CA PHE A 25 -13.45 1.00 -5.44
C PHE A 25 -14.31 -0.22 -5.75
N TYR A 26 -15.62 -0.06 -5.54
CA TYR A 26 -16.66 -1.03 -5.89
C TYR A 26 -17.78 -0.39 -6.70
N GLY A 27 -18.37 -1.17 -7.61
CA GLY A 27 -19.44 -0.74 -8.52
C GLY A 27 -18.96 0.06 -9.73
N GLY A 28 -17.84 0.78 -9.61
CA GLY A 28 -17.26 1.57 -10.70
C GLY A 28 -15.89 2.16 -10.33
N GLU A 29 -15.30 2.89 -11.27
CA GLU A 29 -14.04 3.62 -11.09
C GLU A 29 -14.22 4.91 -10.27
N TRP A 30 -13.11 5.54 -9.91
CA TRP A 30 -13.09 6.81 -9.17
C TRP A 30 -13.90 7.93 -9.85
N ASP A 31 -14.01 7.91 -11.18
CA ASP A 31 -14.76 8.85 -12.02
C ASP A 31 -16.06 8.29 -12.60
N HIS A 32 -16.42 7.03 -12.25
CA HIS A 32 -17.60 6.34 -12.76
C HIS A 32 -18.43 5.75 -11.61
N ASN A 33 -18.80 6.58 -10.64
CA ASN A 33 -19.63 6.21 -9.48
C ASN A 33 -19.08 5.06 -8.61
N GLY A 34 -17.75 4.89 -8.56
CA GLY A 34 -17.11 4.01 -7.61
C GLY A 34 -17.32 4.43 -6.15
N SER A 35 -17.41 3.45 -5.26
CA SER A 35 -17.63 3.66 -3.82
C SER A 35 -16.81 2.69 -2.96
N CYS A 36 -16.67 2.98 -1.67
CA CYS A 36 -15.91 2.17 -0.72
C CYS A 36 -16.48 2.21 0.69
N LEU A 37 -17.80 2.21 0.82
CA LEU A 37 -18.44 2.13 2.13
C LEU A 37 -18.55 0.66 2.56
N PHE A 38 -17.53 0.20 3.27
CA PHE A 38 -17.43 -1.16 3.79
C PHE A 38 -17.29 -1.14 5.30
N ASP A 39 -18.03 -2.03 5.97
CA ASP A 39 -17.95 -2.22 7.43
C ASP A 39 -17.06 -3.43 7.81
N GLU A 40 -16.71 -4.27 6.84
CA GLU A 40 -15.90 -5.48 7.03
C GLU A 40 -14.81 -5.62 5.94
N PRO A 41 -13.64 -6.18 6.30
CA PRO A 41 -12.63 -6.65 5.33
C PRO A 41 -13.20 -7.59 4.26
N PRO A 42 -12.75 -7.51 2.99
CA PRO A 42 -12.98 -8.59 2.03
C PRO A 42 -12.33 -9.89 2.51
N LYS A 43 -12.92 -11.01 2.11
CA LYS A 43 -12.38 -12.35 2.37
C LYS A 43 -11.17 -12.60 1.47
N ASP A 44 -10.29 -13.49 1.92
CA ASP A 44 -9.07 -13.84 1.17
C ASP A 44 -9.37 -14.32 -0.27
N ASN A 45 -10.43 -15.11 -0.44
CA ASN A 45 -10.85 -15.59 -1.75
C ASN A 45 -11.48 -14.51 -2.66
N GLU A 46 -11.73 -13.30 -2.15
CA GLU A 46 -12.25 -12.17 -2.92
C GLU A 46 -11.13 -11.25 -3.43
N LEU A 47 -9.95 -11.28 -2.79
CA LEU A 47 -8.85 -10.35 -3.12
C LEU A 47 -8.42 -10.43 -4.58
N ASP A 48 -8.22 -11.64 -5.12
CA ASP A 48 -7.81 -11.76 -6.52
C ASP A 48 -8.87 -11.21 -7.47
N SER A 49 -10.15 -11.37 -7.16
CA SER A 49 -11.23 -10.78 -7.97
C SER A 49 -11.15 -9.25 -8.02
N TRP A 50 -10.63 -8.61 -6.96
CA TRP A 50 -10.53 -7.15 -6.85
C TRP A 50 -9.23 -6.60 -7.42
N PHE A 51 -8.11 -7.26 -7.12
CA PHE A 51 -6.77 -6.70 -7.29
C PHE A 51 -5.92 -7.38 -8.35
N ASP A 52 -6.24 -8.61 -8.78
CA ASP A 52 -5.46 -9.30 -9.80
C ASP A 52 -5.55 -8.59 -11.15
N PRO A 53 -4.43 -8.15 -11.74
CA PRO A 53 -4.42 -7.46 -13.05
C PRO A 53 -4.99 -8.30 -14.20
N ARG A 54 -5.06 -9.63 -14.05
CA ARG A 54 -5.67 -10.55 -15.03
C ARG A 54 -7.20 -10.46 -15.03
N ASN A 55 -7.79 -9.95 -13.95
CA ASN A 55 -9.22 -9.74 -13.81
C ASN A 55 -9.61 -8.35 -14.33
N ARG A 56 -10.91 -8.17 -14.59
CA ARG A 56 -11.49 -6.89 -15.08
C ARG A 56 -11.87 -5.94 -13.94
N GLY A 57 -11.20 -6.06 -12.78
CA GLY A 57 -11.42 -5.22 -11.62
C GLY A 57 -10.80 -3.83 -11.78
N VAL A 58 -11.27 -2.90 -10.93
CA VAL A 58 -10.88 -1.48 -10.92
C VAL A 58 -9.80 -1.15 -9.88
N ASN A 59 -9.21 -2.15 -9.19
CA ASN A 59 -8.27 -1.92 -8.09
C ASN A 59 -6.87 -2.51 -8.35
N LYS A 60 -6.52 -2.77 -9.60
CA LYS A 60 -5.34 -3.56 -9.98
C LYS A 60 -4.01 -2.80 -10.01
N GLU A 61 -4.06 -1.47 -9.99
CA GLU A 61 -2.92 -0.59 -10.27
C GLU A 61 -1.80 -0.80 -9.25
N ALA A 62 -2.15 -1.06 -7.98
CA ALA A 62 -1.16 -1.32 -6.95
C ALA A 62 -0.34 -2.58 -7.28
N ARG A 63 -0.99 -3.69 -7.65
CA ARG A 63 -0.28 -4.93 -8.03
C ARG A 63 0.54 -4.77 -9.32
N GLU A 64 0.01 -4.04 -10.30
CA GLU A 64 0.73 -3.72 -11.54
C GLU A 64 2.00 -2.91 -11.27
N VAL A 65 1.88 -1.78 -10.58
CA VAL A 65 3.01 -0.91 -10.23
C VAL A 65 4.01 -1.65 -9.34
N ASN A 66 3.55 -2.47 -8.41
CA ASN A 66 4.43 -3.22 -7.53
C ASN A 66 5.27 -4.27 -8.26
N THR A 67 4.76 -4.85 -9.33
CA THR A 67 5.55 -5.77 -10.18
C THR A 67 6.71 -5.02 -10.84
N LEU A 68 6.47 -3.78 -11.29
CA LEU A 68 7.51 -2.91 -11.85
C LEU A 68 8.51 -2.46 -10.78
N ILE A 69 8.02 -2.08 -9.59
CA ILE A 69 8.87 -1.74 -8.44
C ILE A 69 9.79 -2.90 -8.11
N GLN A 70 9.26 -4.11 -7.91
CA GLN A 70 10.05 -5.30 -7.60
C GLN A 70 11.15 -5.53 -8.63
N SER A 71 10.80 -5.44 -9.92
CA SER A 71 11.75 -5.59 -11.02
C SER A 71 12.85 -4.52 -10.98
N ALA A 72 12.50 -3.27 -10.68
CA ALA A 72 13.44 -2.16 -10.61
C ALA A 72 14.40 -2.22 -9.40
N LEU A 73 14.08 -3.01 -8.37
CA LEU A 73 14.93 -3.20 -7.19
C LEU A 73 15.89 -4.39 -7.34
N ILE A 74 15.73 -5.25 -8.36
CA ILE A 74 16.63 -6.39 -8.60
C ILE A 74 18.05 -5.89 -8.79
N GLY A 75 18.99 -6.44 -8.02
CA GLY A 75 20.41 -6.08 -8.07
C GLY A 75 20.80 -4.85 -7.25
N THR A 76 19.83 -4.14 -6.65
CA THR A 76 20.08 -3.06 -5.69
C THR A 76 20.20 -3.61 -4.27
N ASP A 77 20.71 -2.81 -3.34
CA ASP A 77 20.67 -3.12 -1.89
C ASP A 77 19.41 -2.57 -1.18
N ILE A 78 18.45 -2.03 -1.94
CA ILE A 78 17.17 -1.51 -1.46
C ILE A 78 16.24 -2.69 -1.16
N GLN A 79 15.74 -2.77 0.07
CA GLN A 79 14.83 -3.83 0.47
C GLN A 79 13.39 -3.46 0.17
N LEU A 80 12.67 -4.36 -0.47
CA LEU A 80 11.23 -4.20 -0.65
C LEU A 80 10.51 -4.22 0.71
N PHE A 81 9.71 -3.21 0.97
CA PHE A 81 8.82 -3.12 2.12
C PHE A 81 7.37 -3.32 1.64
N ASN A 82 6.97 -4.59 1.52
CA ASN A 82 5.67 -4.97 0.98
C ASN A 82 4.58 -4.83 2.04
N LEU A 83 3.74 -3.82 1.86
CA LEU A 83 2.54 -3.57 2.68
C LEU A 83 1.25 -3.74 1.88
N THR A 84 1.31 -4.08 0.60
CA THR A 84 0.13 -4.05 -0.28
C THR A 84 -0.83 -5.17 0.08
N TYR A 85 -0.37 -6.40 0.19
CA TYR A 85 -1.25 -7.55 0.45
C TYR A 85 -2.05 -7.40 1.75
N LEU A 86 -1.41 -6.98 2.87
CA LEU A 86 -2.16 -6.73 4.11
C LEU A 86 -3.16 -5.57 3.98
N SER A 87 -2.88 -4.62 3.09
CA SER A 87 -3.72 -3.44 2.88
C SER A 87 -4.91 -3.74 1.98
N GLU A 88 -4.82 -4.74 1.11
CA GLU A 88 -5.93 -5.22 0.25
C GLU A 88 -7.09 -5.80 1.06
N PHE A 89 -6.83 -6.25 2.29
CA PHE A 89 -7.88 -6.66 3.23
C PHE A 89 -8.59 -5.49 3.89
N ARG A 90 -8.19 -4.24 3.68
CA ARG A 90 -8.61 -3.13 4.53
C ARG A 90 -9.59 -2.18 3.85
N ALA A 91 -10.50 -2.70 3.03
CA ALA A 91 -11.56 -1.89 2.42
C ALA A 91 -12.38 -1.08 3.46
N ASP A 92 -12.45 -1.59 4.69
CA ASP A 92 -13.11 -0.99 5.86
C ASP A 92 -12.41 0.26 6.44
N ALA A 93 -11.17 0.56 6.04
CA ALA A 93 -10.34 1.59 6.68
C ALA A 93 -10.25 2.91 5.87
N HIS A 94 -11.08 3.08 4.84
CA HIS A 94 -11.15 4.30 4.04
C HIS A 94 -12.08 5.34 4.66
N PRO A 95 -11.83 6.66 4.46
CA PRO A 95 -12.76 7.71 4.84
C PRO A 95 -14.11 7.59 4.13
N ALA A 96 -14.12 7.07 2.90
CA ALA A 96 -15.29 6.91 2.06
C ALA A 96 -16.09 8.21 1.93
N ILE A 97 -17.20 8.34 2.67
CA ILE A 97 -18.08 9.51 2.65
C ILE A 97 -17.69 10.61 3.67
N TRP A 98 -16.79 10.32 4.60
CA TRP A 98 -16.47 11.18 5.75
C TRP A 98 -15.44 12.26 5.40
N LEU A 99 -15.76 13.08 4.40
CA LEU A 99 -14.86 14.11 3.84
C LEU A 99 -14.92 15.48 4.57
N GLY A 100 -15.65 15.56 5.69
CA GLY A 100 -15.77 16.78 6.50
C GLY A 100 -16.55 17.93 5.84
N LYS A 101 -17.21 17.70 4.69
CA LYS A 101 -18.04 18.69 3.99
C LYS A 101 -19.30 18.03 3.42
N LYS A 102 -20.46 18.67 3.62
CA LYS A 102 -21.80 18.12 3.30
C LYS A 102 -21.95 17.63 1.86
N ASP A 103 -21.40 18.35 0.90
CA ASP A 103 -21.57 18.06 -0.54
C ASP A 103 -20.31 17.50 -1.19
N ALA A 104 -19.26 17.19 -0.43
CA ALA A 104 -17.98 16.78 -1.00
C ALA A 104 -18.09 15.48 -1.80
N VAL A 105 -18.89 14.51 -1.35
CA VAL A 105 -19.07 13.24 -2.08
C VAL A 105 -19.75 13.47 -3.43
N ALA A 106 -20.71 14.40 -3.52
CA ALA A 106 -21.38 14.71 -4.78
C ALA A 106 -20.47 15.43 -5.78
N ILE A 107 -19.47 16.16 -5.30
CA ILE A 107 -18.54 16.95 -6.14
C ILE A 107 -17.30 16.12 -6.52
N TRP A 108 -16.77 15.34 -5.58
CA TRP A 108 -15.45 14.70 -5.68
C TRP A 108 -15.48 13.17 -5.66
N GLY A 109 -16.65 12.56 -5.43
CA GLY A 109 -16.76 11.13 -5.18
C GLY A 109 -16.36 10.74 -3.75
N GLN A 110 -16.34 9.44 -3.48
CA GLN A 110 -15.86 8.90 -2.20
C GLN A 110 -14.33 8.79 -2.20
N ASP A 111 -13.71 9.01 -1.04
CA ASP A 111 -12.28 8.80 -0.90
C ASP A 111 -11.97 7.34 -0.56
N CYS A 112 -11.60 6.61 -1.61
CA CYS A 112 -11.25 5.18 -1.57
C CYS A 112 -9.75 4.94 -1.76
N MET A 113 -8.93 5.97 -1.55
CA MET A 113 -7.49 5.96 -1.77
C MET A 113 -6.70 6.33 -0.51
N HIS A 114 -7.20 7.27 0.28
CA HIS A 114 -6.62 7.63 1.57
C HIS A 114 -7.18 6.77 2.69
N TRP A 115 -6.58 6.87 3.87
CA TRP A 115 -6.91 6.02 5.01
C TRP A 115 -7.35 6.88 6.20
N CYS A 116 -8.33 6.39 6.95
CA CYS A 116 -8.69 6.96 8.23
C CYS A 116 -7.50 6.93 9.20
N LEU A 117 -7.46 7.92 10.11
CA LEU A 117 -6.54 7.95 11.25
C LEU A 117 -7.35 8.13 12.55
N PRO A 118 -7.06 7.34 13.61
CA PRO A 118 -6.15 6.19 13.63
C PRO A 118 -6.64 5.06 12.71
N GLY A 119 -5.73 4.24 12.17
CA GLY A 119 -6.09 3.22 11.19
C GLY A 119 -4.91 2.46 10.58
N LEU A 120 -5.11 2.00 9.33
CA LEU A 120 -4.12 1.17 8.63
C LEU A 120 -2.70 1.78 8.56
N PRO A 121 -2.51 3.11 8.36
CA PRO A 121 -1.18 3.70 8.38
C PRO A 121 -0.43 3.50 9.70
N ASP A 122 -1.13 3.40 10.83
CA ASP A 122 -0.50 3.14 12.13
C ASP A 122 0.12 1.73 12.15
N THR A 123 -0.60 0.73 11.62
CA THR A 123 -0.06 -0.62 11.43
C THR A 123 1.17 -0.63 10.52
N TRP A 124 1.18 0.18 9.46
CA TRP A 124 2.37 0.30 8.60
C TRP A 124 3.59 0.85 9.36
N VAL A 125 3.37 1.82 10.25
CA VAL A 125 4.42 2.39 11.11
C VAL A 125 4.93 1.33 12.09
N ASP A 126 4.06 0.54 12.71
CA ASP A 126 4.45 -0.54 13.62
C ASP A 126 5.34 -1.59 12.92
N ILE A 127 4.94 -2.01 11.72
CA ILE A 127 5.72 -2.97 10.91
C ILE A 127 7.06 -2.34 10.48
N LEU A 128 7.07 -1.05 10.11
CA LEU A 128 8.30 -0.32 9.78
C LEU A 128 9.28 -0.30 10.95
N VAL A 129 8.80 0.03 12.15
CA VAL A 129 9.61 0.03 13.38
C VAL A 129 10.17 -1.37 13.65
N ALA A 130 9.35 -2.41 13.56
CA ALA A 130 9.80 -3.79 13.70
C ALA A 130 10.88 -4.16 12.67
N ARG A 131 10.73 -3.72 11.40
CA ARG A 131 11.72 -3.95 10.34
C ARG A 131 13.05 -3.28 10.63
N ILE A 132 13.02 -2.02 11.08
CA ILE A 132 14.21 -1.24 11.46
C ILE A 132 14.93 -1.92 12.62
N MET A 133 14.20 -2.30 13.67
CA MET A 133 14.77 -2.97 14.85
C MET A 133 15.42 -4.31 14.49
N HIS A 134 14.74 -5.12 13.67
CA HIS A 134 15.26 -6.40 13.20
C HIS A 134 16.58 -6.25 12.41
N TYR A 135 16.68 -5.23 11.55
CA TYR A 135 17.90 -4.95 10.78
C TYR A 135 19.09 -4.67 11.68
N PHE A 136 18.92 -3.79 12.68
CA PHE A 136 20.00 -3.42 13.59
C PHE A 136 20.41 -4.56 14.54
N GLN A 137 19.47 -5.43 14.95
CA GLN A 137 19.79 -6.63 15.73
C GLN A 137 20.67 -7.62 14.94
N LYS A 138 20.33 -7.90 13.67
CA LYS A 138 21.16 -8.75 12.81
C LYS A 138 22.56 -8.19 12.57
N GLY A 139 22.67 -6.87 12.45
CA GLY A 139 23.97 -6.19 12.31
C GLY A 139 24.89 -6.38 13.53
N LYS A 140 24.33 -6.49 14.74
CA LYS A 140 25.11 -6.80 15.96
C LYS A 140 25.59 -8.25 15.98
N HIS A 141 24.74 -9.20 15.57
CA HIS A 141 25.12 -10.63 15.55
C HIS A 141 26.17 -11.00 14.50
N ARG A 142 26.31 -10.25 13.40
CA ARG A 142 27.36 -10.50 12.38
C ARG A 142 28.74 -9.95 12.76
N LYS A 143 28.85 -9.19 13.86
CA LYS A 143 30.10 -8.58 14.35
C LYS A 143 30.72 -9.35 15.53
N ASN A 144 30.04 -10.37 16.03
CA ASN A 144 30.56 -11.35 17.00
C ASN A 144 30.88 -12.65 16.26
#